data_AF-A0A0G3BBN0-F1
#
_entry.id   AF-A0A0G3BBN0-F1
#
_cell.length_a   1.000
_cell.length_b   1.000
_cell.length_c   1.000
_cell.angle_alpha   90.00
_cell.angle_beta   90.00
_cell.angle_gamma   90.00
#
_symmetry.space_group_name_H-M   'P 1'
#
loop_
_entity.id
_entity.type
_entity.pdbx_description
1 polymer ?
#
loop_
_entity_poly.entity_id
_entity_poly.type
_entity_poly.pdbx_seq_one_letter_code
_entity_poly.pdbx_strand_id
1 'polypeptide(L)'
;MHPDKLTRLARLFATLAVAGGVLAAHAAPLWQEGSTYNAGTVVTYQGRDYQAWVTHTAYAGAGWNPVSTPSLWKDLGPTSGAPAPAPTPAPTPAPTPAPTPAPTPAPTPAPTPAPTPAPAPTPAPAPGPAPAPGPAPSLPKHVVVGYWHNFDNGTGTIRLRDVPDEYDIINVSFAEGDPFAPVGTAKFELDKAFNEAEFIADVRAKQAKGKKVQISLGGANGVIVLDSNAARDAFIKSMGAIIAKYGFDGIDVDIENNLSIGAGEDFRNPQTAQVVHLIAGVKALKARFGSKFTVTMAPETAYVQGGYAVSGGIWGGYLPIIHGLRNELTLLHVQHYNTGSITGADEKIYSQGTVDFQVALTDMLLTGFNVGRDPNKFFPPLRADQVGFGLPATPGAAPSGGHLSVAQTQQALDCLMKRLNCAGYTPKTAHPNLRGIMTWSVNWDKTQNYAFAKGHRAYFNRQR
;
A
#
# COMPACT_ATOMS: atom_id res chain seq x y z
N MET A 1 -29.48 83.26 -37.16
CA MET A 1 -30.70 82.43 -37.08
C MET A 1 -30.28 80.98 -36.87
N HIS A 2 -30.96 80.23 -36.00
CA HIS A 2 -31.00 78.75 -36.01
C HIS A 2 -32.06 78.27 -37.02
N PRO A 3 -32.21 76.97 -37.35
CA PRO A 3 -31.43 75.78 -36.96
C PRO A 3 -30.74 75.14 -38.21
N ASP A 4 -30.36 73.85 -38.37
CA ASP A 4 -30.35 72.64 -37.52
C ASP A 4 -29.15 71.71 -37.90
N LYS A 5 -29.29 70.37 -37.79
CA LYS A 5 -28.20 69.37 -37.82
C LYS A 5 -28.42 68.16 -38.75
N LEU A 6 -27.27 67.55 -39.11
CA LEU A 6 -27.00 66.10 -39.30
C LEU A 6 -27.68 65.30 -40.44
N THR A 7 -26.87 64.69 -41.30
CA THR A 7 -26.84 63.21 -41.48
C THR A 7 -25.66 62.70 -42.34
N ARG A 8 -25.39 61.38 -42.21
CA ARG A 8 -24.51 60.50 -43.02
C ARG A 8 -22.99 60.49 -42.73
N LEU A 9 -22.57 59.46 -41.99
CA LEU A 9 -21.39 58.66 -42.34
C LEU A 9 -21.76 57.17 -42.25
N ALA A 10 -21.25 56.34 -43.16
CA ALA A 10 -21.65 54.94 -43.28
C ALA A 10 -20.98 54.03 -42.22
N ARG A 11 -21.70 52.98 -41.78
CA ARG A 11 -21.11 51.83 -41.09
C ARG A 11 -21.24 50.58 -41.96
N LEU A 12 -20.12 49.91 -42.18
CA LEU A 12 -20.05 48.62 -42.85
C LEU A 12 -20.56 47.55 -41.89
N PHE A 13 -21.58 46.77 -42.28
CA PHE A 13 -21.99 45.58 -41.53
C PHE A 13 -21.10 44.40 -41.93
N ALA A 14 -20.24 43.95 -41.03
CA ALA A 14 -19.61 42.65 -41.13
C ALA A 14 -20.49 41.62 -40.38
N THR A 15 -21.06 40.67 -41.12
CA THR A 15 -21.80 39.54 -40.54
C THR A 15 -20.84 38.60 -39.82
N LEU A 16 -20.84 38.66 -38.49
CA LEU A 16 -20.08 37.72 -37.66
C LEU A 16 -20.80 36.36 -37.66
N ALA A 17 -20.40 35.47 -38.55
CA ALA A 17 -20.84 34.08 -38.52
C ALA A 17 -20.28 33.41 -37.27
N VAL A 18 -21.11 33.25 -36.23
CA VAL A 18 -20.79 32.43 -35.08
C VAL A 18 -20.78 30.97 -35.54
N ALA A 19 -19.61 30.49 -35.94
CA ALA A 19 -19.37 29.07 -36.11
C ALA A 19 -19.46 28.41 -34.74
N GLY A 20 -20.65 27.93 -34.39
CA GLY A 20 -20.89 27.05 -33.25
C GLY A 20 -20.15 25.74 -33.46
N GLY A 21 -18.86 25.73 -33.18
CA GLY A 21 -18.06 24.52 -33.13
C GLY A 21 -18.59 23.62 -32.03
N VAL A 22 -19.42 22.65 -32.40
CA VAL A 22 -19.71 21.51 -31.54
C VAL A 22 -18.37 20.82 -31.32
N LEU A 23 -17.80 21.00 -30.12
CA LEU A 23 -16.73 20.16 -29.63
C LEU A 23 -17.29 18.75 -29.55
N ALA A 24 -17.05 17.95 -30.59
CA ALA A 24 -17.23 16.52 -30.54
C ALA A 24 -16.30 16.02 -29.42
N ALA A 25 -16.88 15.69 -28.27
CA ALA A 25 -16.19 14.97 -27.21
C ALA A 25 -15.73 13.65 -27.82
N HIS A 26 -14.45 13.58 -28.18
CA HIS A 26 -13.85 12.36 -28.68
C HIS A 26 -13.82 11.39 -27.50
N ALA A 27 -14.78 10.47 -27.47
CA ALA A 27 -14.77 9.36 -26.52
C ALA A 27 -13.41 8.65 -26.63
N ALA A 28 -12.80 8.36 -25.49
CA ALA A 28 -11.49 7.73 -25.49
C ALA A 28 -11.56 6.37 -26.21
N PRO A 29 -10.50 5.98 -26.94
CA PRO A 29 -10.47 4.69 -27.62
C PRO A 29 -10.66 3.55 -26.61
N LEU A 30 -11.37 2.50 -27.00
CA LEU A 30 -11.52 1.31 -26.15
C LEU A 30 -10.15 0.69 -25.86
N TRP A 31 -9.94 0.29 -24.60
CA TRP A 31 -8.76 -0.51 -24.22
C TRP A 31 -8.78 -1.87 -24.91
N GLN A 32 -7.60 -2.33 -25.36
CA GLN A 32 -7.37 -3.60 -26.05
C GLN A 32 -5.98 -4.16 -25.68
N GLU A 33 -5.89 -5.46 -25.45
CA GLU A 33 -4.60 -6.13 -25.36
C GLU A 33 -3.82 -6.06 -26.69
N GLY A 34 -2.50 -6.24 -26.62
CA GLY A 34 -1.55 -6.08 -27.72
C GLY A 34 -1.17 -4.62 -28.00
N SER A 35 -1.91 -3.65 -27.49
CA SER A 35 -1.67 -2.22 -27.72
C SER A 35 -0.54 -1.66 -26.84
N THR A 36 0.21 -0.69 -27.39
CA THR A 36 1.13 0.15 -26.62
C THR A 36 0.47 1.48 -26.30
N TYR A 37 0.39 1.80 -25.02
CA TYR A 37 -0.16 3.04 -24.49
C TYR A 37 0.98 3.92 -23.99
N ASN A 38 1.05 5.16 -24.46
CA ASN A 38 1.99 6.15 -23.94
C ASN A 38 1.47 6.69 -22.60
N ALA A 39 2.38 7.11 -21.70
CA ALA A 39 2.01 7.82 -20.49
C ALA A 39 1.08 9.00 -20.82
N GLY A 40 0.00 9.16 -20.07
CA GLY A 40 -1.04 10.16 -20.30
C GLY A 40 -2.15 9.76 -21.29
N THR A 41 -2.01 8.65 -22.04
CA THR A 41 -3.07 8.15 -22.95
C THR A 41 -4.34 7.83 -22.17
N VAL A 42 -5.49 8.32 -22.61
CA VAL A 42 -6.80 7.96 -22.03
C VAL A 42 -7.45 6.88 -22.88
N VAL A 43 -8.06 5.88 -22.24
CA VAL A 43 -8.83 4.80 -22.86
C VAL A 43 -10.14 4.58 -22.12
N THR A 44 -11.16 4.10 -22.82
CA THR A 44 -12.40 3.61 -22.19
C THR A 44 -12.32 2.10 -21.92
N TYR A 45 -12.70 1.66 -20.73
CA TYR A 45 -12.88 0.24 -20.40
C TYR A 45 -14.07 0.06 -19.43
N GLN A 46 -14.95 -0.91 -19.70
CA GLN A 46 -16.14 -1.21 -18.87
C GLN A 46 -16.99 0.04 -18.49
N GLY A 47 -17.13 1.01 -19.40
CA GLY A 47 -17.93 2.22 -19.16
C GLY A 47 -17.26 3.31 -18.31
N ARG A 48 -15.96 3.20 -18.07
CA ARG A 48 -15.14 4.20 -17.36
C ARG A 48 -13.94 4.61 -18.22
N ASP A 49 -13.47 5.83 -18.05
CA ASP A 49 -12.23 6.32 -18.66
C ASP A 49 -11.05 6.10 -17.72
N TYR A 50 -9.92 5.70 -18.28
CA TYR A 50 -8.68 5.46 -17.55
C TYR A 50 -7.50 6.13 -18.25
N GLN A 51 -6.60 6.72 -17.48
CA GLN A 51 -5.35 7.28 -17.99
C GLN A 51 -4.18 6.34 -17.72
N ALA A 52 -3.37 6.05 -18.72
CA ALA A 52 -2.12 5.32 -18.53
C ALA A 52 -1.16 6.18 -17.69
N TRP A 53 -0.76 5.71 -16.51
CA TRP A 53 0.25 6.37 -15.69
C TRP A 53 1.62 6.38 -16.38
N VAL A 54 1.94 5.29 -17.07
CA VAL A 54 3.25 5.02 -17.64
C VAL A 54 3.15 4.42 -19.04
N THR A 55 4.17 4.66 -19.87
CA THR A 55 4.25 4.05 -21.20
C THR A 55 4.47 2.54 -21.06
N HIS A 56 3.56 1.73 -21.59
CA HIS A 56 3.62 0.28 -21.51
C HIS A 56 2.90 -0.38 -22.70
N THR A 57 3.24 -1.64 -22.98
CA THR A 57 2.47 -2.51 -23.88
C THR A 57 1.62 -3.45 -23.03
N ALA A 58 0.30 -3.44 -23.24
CA ALA A 58 -0.63 -4.36 -22.59
C ALA A 58 -0.58 -5.73 -23.29
N TYR A 59 0.50 -6.49 -23.13
CA TYR A 59 0.76 -7.73 -23.88
C TYR A 59 -0.42 -8.72 -23.82
N ALA A 60 -0.71 -9.39 -24.95
CA ALA A 60 -1.79 -10.35 -25.06
C ALA A 60 -1.67 -11.49 -24.03
N GLY A 61 -2.75 -11.77 -23.31
CA GLY A 61 -2.79 -12.76 -22.23
C GLY A 61 -2.17 -12.31 -20.91
N ALA A 62 -1.60 -11.09 -20.81
CA ALA A 62 -1.11 -10.56 -19.54
C ALA A 62 -2.26 -10.17 -18.59
N GLY A 63 -3.44 -9.82 -19.14
CA GLY A 63 -4.58 -9.39 -18.34
C GLY A 63 -4.37 -8.04 -17.67
N TRP A 64 -3.51 -7.17 -18.24
CA TRP A 64 -3.20 -5.81 -17.77
C TRP A 64 -4.26 -4.79 -18.20
N ASN A 65 -5.52 -5.09 -17.88
CA ASN A 65 -6.64 -4.21 -18.16
C ASN A 65 -6.73 -3.09 -17.10
N PRO A 66 -7.41 -1.97 -17.40
CA PRO A 66 -7.42 -0.82 -16.50
C PRO A 66 -8.06 -1.04 -15.13
N VAL A 67 -8.90 -2.08 -14.97
CA VAL A 67 -9.44 -2.48 -13.66
C VAL A 67 -8.46 -3.36 -12.89
N SER A 68 -7.64 -4.16 -13.56
CA SER A 68 -6.77 -5.16 -12.92
C SER A 68 -5.36 -4.68 -12.54
N THR A 69 -4.91 -3.54 -13.08
CA THR A 69 -3.51 -3.05 -12.95
C THR A 69 -3.39 -1.55 -12.64
N PRO A 70 -3.71 -1.10 -11.41
CA PRO A 70 -3.56 0.30 -10.98
C PRO A 70 -2.15 0.90 -11.13
N SER A 71 -1.07 0.12 -11.06
CA SER A 71 0.31 0.55 -11.39
C SER A 71 0.44 1.12 -12.81
N LEU A 72 -0.41 0.66 -13.73
CA LEU A 72 -0.41 1.06 -15.14
C LEU A 72 -1.50 2.09 -15.45
N TRP A 73 -2.59 2.11 -14.67
CA TRP A 73 -3.83 2.82 -15.01
C TRP A 73 -4.42 3.61 -13.84
N LYS A 74 -4.75 4.87 -14.11
CA LYS A 74 -5.53 5.75 -13.25
C LYS A 74 -6.99 5.74 -13.69
N ASP A 75 -7.92 5.36 -12.80
CA ASP A 75 -9.35 5.56 -13.03
C ASP A 75 -9.68 7.07 -13.04
N LEU A 76 -10.30 7.56 -14.11
CA LEU A 76 -10.78 8.94 -14.24
C LEU A 76 -12.27 9.10 -13.94
N GLY A 77 -13.00 7.98 -13.74
CA GLY A 77 -14.44 7.96 -13.52
C GLY A 77 -15.26 7.46 -14.71
N PRO A 78 -16.59 7.56 -14.64
CA PRO A 78 -17.50 7.23 -15.75
C PRO A 78 -17.17 8.03 -17.01
N THR A 79 -17.33 7.42 -18.19
CA THR A 79 -17.01 8.08 -19.45
C THR A 79 -17.82 9.36 -19.67
N SER A 80 -17.17 10.44 -20.08
CA SER A 80 -17.82 11.76 -20.27
C SER A 80 -18.68 11.86 -21.55
N GLY A 81 -19.23 10.74 -22.01
CA GLY A 81 -20.06 10.60 -23.21
C GLY A 81 -21.13 9.51 -23.13
N ALA A 82 -21.25 8.79 -22.01
CA ALA A 82 -22.37 7.88 -21.79
C ALA A 82 -23.62 8.66 -21.35
N PRO A 83 -24.82 8.35 -21.88
CA PRO A 83 -26.06 8.84 -21.28
C PRO A 83 -26.13 8.39 -19.82
N ALA A 84 -26.49 9.30 -18.91
CA ALA A 84 -26.73 8.92 -17.53
C ALA A 84 -27.79 7.81 -17.48
N PRO A 85 -27.57 6.69 -16.76
CA PRO A 85 -28.61 5.69 -16.59
C PRO A 85 -29.84 6.35 -15.99
N ALA A 86 -31.00 6.10 -16.58
CA ALA A 86 -32.26 6.69 -16.14
C ALA A 86 -32.46 6.43 -14.64
N PRO A 87 -32.91 7.43 -13.85
CA PRO A 87 -33.03 7.29 -12.41
C PRO A 87 -33.90 6.08 -12.07
N THR A 88 -33.34 5.16 -11.29
CA THR A 88 -34.07 4.00 -10.79
C THR A 88 -35.33 4.49 -10.05
N PRO A 89 -36.53 3.94 -10.34
CA PRO A 89 -37.75 4.37 -9.65
C PRO A 89 -37.57 4.28 -8.14
N ALA A 90 -37.98 5.34 -7.44
CA ALA A 90 -37.89 5.37 -5.99
C ALA A 90 -38.66 4.19 -5.38
N PRO A 91 -38.11 3.48 -4.38
CA PRO A 91 -38.78 2.33 -3.78
C PRO A 91 -40.09 2.78 -3.13
N THR A 92 -41.17 2.06 -3.43
CA THR A 92 -42.47 2.24 -2.79
C THR A 92 -42.32 2.14 -1.27
N PRO A 93 -42.79 3.13 -0.48
CA PRO A 93 -42.69 3.08 0.97
C PRO A 93 -43.33 1.81 1.54
N ALA A 94 -42.57 1.07 2.35
CA ALA A 94 -43.11 -0.04 3.13
C ALA A 94 -44.14 0.48 4.14
N PRO A 95 -45.22 -0.27 4.44
CA PRO A 95 -46.26 0.18 5.36
C PRO A 95 -45.71 0.37 6.77
N THR A 96 -46.02 1.54 7.35
CA THR A 96 -45.63 1.93 8.71
C THR A 96 -46.15 0.93 9.75
N PRO A 97 -45.29 0.31 10.57
CA PRO A 97 -45.73 -0.51 11.69
C PRO A 97 -46.52 0.31 12.72
N ALA A 98 -47.57 -0.28 13.28
CA ALA A 98 -48.39 0.36 14.32
C ALA A 98 -47.57 0.62 15.60
N PRO A 99 -47.86 1.70 16.36
CA PRO A 99 -47.07 2.08 17.53
C PRO A 99 -47.17 1.04 18.67
N THR A 100 -46.02 0.59 19.14
CA THR A 100 -45.90 -0.23 20.35
C THR A 100 -46.24 0.60 21.59
N PRO A 101 -47.04 0.11 22.55
CA PRO A 101 -47.37 0.85 23.78
C PRO A 101 -46.13 1.21 24.62
N ALA A 102 -46.20 2.37 25.27
CA ALA A 102 -45.12 2.88 26.12
C ALA A 102 -44.94 2.03 27.40
N PRO A 103 -43.69 1.80 27.87
CA PRO A 103 -43.44 1.05 29.09
C PRO A 103 -43.82 1.85 30.35
N THR A 104 -44.40 1.16 31.33
CA THR A 104 -44.76 1.69 32.65
C THR A 104 -43.52 2.09 33.46
N PRO A 105 -43.51 3.24 34.16
CA PRO A 105 -42.39 3.62 35.03
C PRO A 105 -42.18 2.64 36.19
N ALA A 106 -40.92 2.29 36.46
CA ALA A 106 -40.51 1.54 37.65
C ALA A 106 -40.47 2.45 38.89
N PRO A 107 -40.74 1.94 40.10
CA PRO A 107 -40.79 2.75 41.32
C PRO A 107 -39.41 3.23 41.78
N THR A 108 -39.37 4.45 42.32
CA THR A 108 -38.18 5.14 42.83
C THR A 108 -37.63 4.48 44.11
N PRO A 109 -36.34 4.08 44.16
CA PRO A 109 -35.71 3.63 45.41
C PRO A 109 -35.53 4.76 46.44
N ALA A 110 -35.62 4.42 47.73
CA ALA A 110 -35.42 5.33 48.85
C ALA A 110 -33.94 5.80 48.99
N PRO A 111 -33.68 6.97 49.60
CA PRO A 111 -32.33 7.54 49.66
C PRO A 111 -31.39 6.76 50.60
N THR A 112 -30.21 6.39 50.07
CA THR A 112 -29.11 5.81 50.84
C THR A 112 -28.42 6.88 51.72
N PRO A 113 -28.05 6.59 52.98
CA PRO A 113 -27.31 7.53 53.84
C PRO A 113 -25.94 7.96 53.28
N ALA A 114 -25.51 9.17 53.63
CA ALA A 114 -24.23 9.74 53.19
C ALA A 114 -23.01 9.01 53.80
N PRO A 115 -21.95 8.74 53.03
CA PRO A 115 -20.74 8.09 53.54
C PRO A 115 -19.86 9.03 54.37
N THR A 116 -19.25 8.49 55.41
CA THR A 116 -18.25 9.17 56.27
C THR A 116 -16.97 9.50 55.49
N PRO A 117 -16.31 10.66 55.73
CA PRO A 117 -15.06 11.00 55.06
C PRO A 117 -13.93 10.00 55.37
N ALA A 118 -13.24 9.53 54.32
CA ALA A 118 -12.02 8.75 54.44
C ALA A 118 -10.81 9.67 54.75
N PRO A 119 -9.78 9.20 55.49
CA PRO A 119 -8.60 9.99 55.79
C PRO A 119 -7.76 10.30 54.54
N ALA A 120 -7.07 11.45 54.56
CA ALA A 120 -6.28 11.94 53.43
C ALA A 120 -5.09 11.02 53.10
N PRO A 121 -4.79 10.76 51.82
CA PRO A 121 -3.66 9.93 51.43
C PRO A 121 -2.31 10.63 51.63
N THR A 122 -1.35 9.91 52.20
CA THR A 122 0.05 10.33 52.30
C THR A 122 0.66 10.52 50.90
N PRO A 123 1.49 11.55 50.65
CA PRO A 123 2.12 11.74 49.35
C PRO A 123 2.96 10.53 48.92
N ALA A 124 2.69 9.99 47.74
CA ALA A 124 3.51 8.95 47.14
C ALA A 124 4.87 9.54 46.71
N PRO A 125 6.00 8.83 46.92
CA PRO A 125 7.30 9.27 46.43
C PRO A 125 7.30 9.36 44.89
N ALA A 126 8.05 10.33 44.37
CA ALA A 126 8.14 10.58 42.93
C ALA A 126 8.62 9.32 42.17
N PRO A 127 8.08 9.03 40.96
CA PRO A 127 8.53 7.90 40.17
C PRO A 127 10.03 7.99 39.87
N GLY A 128 10.78 6.94 40.23
CA GLY A 128 12.15 6.79 39.78
C GLY A 128 12.22 6.66 38.25
N PRO A 129 13.37 6.96 37.63
CA PRO A 129 13.54 6.80 36.20
C PRO A 129 13.23 5.36 35.78
N ALA A 130 12.43 5.21 34.72
CA ALA A 130 12.03 3.90 34.21
C ALA A 130 13.28 3.06 33.88
N PRO A 131 13.33 1.77 34.27
CA PRO A 131 14.46 0.91 33.96
C PRO A 131 14.63 0.81 32.44
N ALA A 132 15.88 0.90 31.98
CA ALA A 132 16.21 0.77 30.57
C ALA A 132 15.64 -0.55 30.01
N PRO A 133 14.98 -0.56 28.84
CA PRO A 133 14.43 -1.79 28.29
C PRO A 133 15.51 -2.86 28.14
N GLY A 134 15.24 -4.06 28.65
CA GLY A 134 16.04 -5.24 28.34
C GLY A 134 16.09 -5.49 26.83
N PRO A 135 16.97 -6.39 26.34
CA PRO A 135 17.07 -6.67 24.92
C PRO A 135 15.72 -7.17 24.37
N ALA A 136 15.03 -6.28 23.66
CA ALA A 136 13.78 -6.60 22.97
C ALA A 136 13.96 -7.87 22.14
N PRO A 137 13.05 -8.86 22.26
CA PRO A 137 13.19 -10.12 21.56
C PRO A 137 13.23 -9.91 20.05
N SER A 138 14.05 -10.71 19.37
CA SER A 138 14.09 -10.74 17.91
C SER A 138 12.75 -11.21 17.35
N LEU A 139 12.36 -10.67 16.19
CA LEU A 139 11.22 -11.18 15.41
C LEU A 139 11.29 -12.71 15.25
N PRO A 140 10.16 -13.43 15.30
CA PRO A 140 10.15 -14.87 15.08
C PRO A 140 10.60 -15.23 13.66
N LYS A 141 10.98 -16.49 13.48
CA LYS A 141 11.43 -17.09 12.22
C LYS A 141 10.42 -16.89 11.09
N HIS A 142 9.13 -17.06 11.39
CA HIS A 142 8.02 -16.86 10.48
C HIS A 142 7.09 -15.77 11.03
N VAL A 143 6.90 -14.70 10.27
CA VAL A 143 6.11 -13.52 10.66
C VAL A 143 4.78 -13.42 9.90
N VAL A 144 3.82 -12.76 10.54
CA VAL A 144 2.63 -12.22 9.91
C VAL A 144 2.73 -10.70 10.01
N VAL A 145 2.81 -10.02 8.86
CA VAL A 145 2.80 -8.56 8.75
C VAL A 145 1.39 -8.09 8.42
N GLY A 146 0.94 -6.99 9.01
CA GLY A 146 -0.35 -6.39 8.68
C GLY A 146 -0.27 -4.88 8.60
N TYR A 147 -0.85 -4.30 7.55
CA TYR A 147 -1.06 -2.85 7.46
C TYR A 147 -2.24 -2.42 8.34
N TRP A 148 -2.07 -1.32 9.06
CA TRP A 148 -3.07 -0.74 9.96
C TRP A 148 -3.45 0.64 9.44
N HIS A 149 -4.74 0.86 9.15
CA HIS A 149 -5.21 2.11 8.58
C HIS A 149 -5.23 3.22 9.64
N ASN A 150 -4.46 4.28 9.41
CA ASN A 150 -4.59 5.58 10.08
C ASN A 150 -5.68 6.44 9.40
N PHE A 151 -6.79 5.82 9.05
CA PHE A 151 -7.94 6.40 8.34
C PHE A 151 -9.10 5.41 8.34
N ASP A 152 -10.30 5.86 8.00
CA ASP A 152 -11.44 4.98 7.69
C ASP A 152 -11.73 4.97 6.18
N ASN A 153 -11.73 3.78 5.59
CA ASN A 153 -12.10 3.54 4.18
C ASN A 153 -13.40 2.73 4.04
N GLY A 154 -14.22 2.66 5.10
CA GLY A 154 -15.42 1.83 5.19
C GLY A 154 -15.22 0.50 5.92
N THR A 155 -13.97 0.16 6.31
CA THR A 155 -13.67 -1.00 7.17
C THR A 155 -13.73 -0.67 8.67
N GLY A 156 -13.86 0.62 9.02
CA GLY A 156 -13.82 1.09 10.39
C GLY A 156 -12.39 1.23 10.93
N THR A 157 -12.23 2.13 11.89
CA THR A 157 -10.98 2.28 12.64
C THR A 157 -10.79 1.16 13.68
N ILE A 158 -9.55 0.99 14.14
CA ILE A 158 -9.12 0.03 15.17
C ILE A 158 -8.08 0.75 16.02
N ARG A 159 -8.22 0.82 17.36
CA ARG A 159 -7.11 1.36 18.18
C ARG A 159 -5.95 0.37 18.15
N LEU A 160 -4.71 0.87 18.20
CA LEU A 160 -3.54 0.01 18.06
C LEU A 160 -3.44 -1.09 19.15
N ARG A 161 -3.93 -0.84 20.37
CA ARG A 161 -4.08 -1.87 21.42
C ARG A 161 -5.00 -3.05 21.04
N ASP A 162 -6.03 -2.78 20.23
CA ASP A 162 -7.08 -3.74 19.86
C ASP A 162 -6.72 -4.59 18.62
N VAL A 163 -5.58 -4.31 17.97
CA VAL A 163 -5.00 -5.18 16.94
C VAL A 163 -4.68 -6.54 17.57
N PRO A 164 -4.93 -7.69 16.91
CA PRO A 164 -4.57 -9.00 17.48
C PRO A 164 -3.06 -9.18 17.71
N ASP A 165 -2.67 -10.04 18.65
CA ASP A 165 -1.26 -10.38 18.91
C ASP A 165 -0.73 -11.46 17.95
N GLU A 166 -1.53 -11.91 16.99
CA GLU A 166 -1.13 -12.78 15.88
C GLU A 166 -0.30 -12.06 14.82
N TYR A 167 -0.36 -10.72 14.74
CA TYR A 167 0.54 -9.90 13.94
C TYR A 167 1.88 -9.71 14.66
N ASP A 168 3.00 -9.88 13.94
CA ASP A 168 4.35 -9.64 14.48
C ASP A 168 4.92 -8.27 14.08
N ILE A 169 4.54 -7.80 12.90
CA ILE A 169 4.88 -6.48 12.37
C ILE A 169 3.58 -5.77 12.00
N ILE A 170 3.41 -4.56 12.52
CA ILE A 170 2.27 -3.68 12.23
C ILE A 170 2.81 -2.48 11.46
N ASN A 171 2.41 -2.35 10.19
CA ASN A 171 2.78 -1.24 9.32
C ASN A 171 1.70 -0.15 9.45
N VAL A 172 2.04 1.00 10.02
CA VAL A 172 1.13 2.14 10.18
C VAL A 172 1.01 2.91 8.87
N SER A 173 -0.19 2.93 8.28
CA SER A 173 -0.47 3.51 6.97
C SER A 173 -1.13 4.89 7.06
N PHE A 174 -0.51 5.99 6.65
CA PHE A 174 0.82 6.12 6.04
C PHE A 174 1.48 7.44 6.45
N ALA A 175 2.81 7.51 6.36
CA ALA A 175 3.52 8.76 6.16
C ALA A 175 3.56 9.06 4.65
N GLU A 176 3.24 10.29 4.28
CA GLU A 176 3.13 10.77 2.90
C GLU A 176 4.11 11.93 2.68
N GLY A 177 4.38 12.31 1.42
CA GLY A 177 5.08 13.55 1.10
C GLY A 177 4.22 14.78 1.41
N ASP A 178 4.79 15.81 2.04
CA ASP A 178 4.07 17.06 2.36
C ASP A 178 4.14 18.05 1.19
N PRO A 179 3.04 18.32 0.48
CA PRO A 179 3.03 19.24 -0.67
C PRO A 179 3.11 20.72 -0.27
N PHE A 180 3.04 21.05 1.03
CA PHE A 180 3.09 22.42 1.55
C PHE A 180 4.42 22.75 2.24
N ALA A 181 5.36 21.81 2.27
CA ALA A 181 6.68 21.95 2.87
C ALA A 181 7.79 21.84 1.78
N PRO A 182 9.07 22.08 2.11
CA PRO A 182 10.17 21.86 1.17
C PRO A 182 10.17 20.43 0.63
N VAL A 183 10.51 20.28 -0.66
CA VAL A 183 10.59 18.99 -1.37
C VAL A 183 11.34 17.95 -0.54
N GLY A 184 10.84 16.71 -0.51
CA GLY A 184 11.37 15.63 0.31
C GLY A 184 10.96 15.67 1.78
N THR A 185 10.21 16.68 2.25
CA THR A 185 9.60 16.61 3.59
C THR A 185 8.50 15.55 3.60
N ALA A 186 8.60 14.59 4.53
CA ALA A 186 7.57 13.62 4.81
C ALA A 186 6.74 14.05 6.03
N LYS A 187 5.46 13.66 6.05
CA LYS A 187 4.47 14.05 7.04
C LYS A 187 3.65 12.84 7.48
N PHE A 188 3.35 12.79 8.77
CA PHE A 188 2.42 11.83 9.36
C PHE A 188 1.52 12.57 10.36
N GLU A 189 0.23 12.67 10.04
CA GLU A 189 -0.81 13.14 10.94
C GLU A 189 -1.61 11.94 11.42
N LEU A 190 -1.61 11.67 12.72
CA LEU A 190 -2.49 10.64 13.31
C LEU A 190 -3.95 11.05 13.06
N ASP A 191 -4.80 10.09 12.67
CA ASP A 191 -6.22 10.36 12.43
C ASP A 191 -6.90 10.92 13.70
N LYS A 192 -7.79 11.89 13.52
CA LYS A 192 -8.50 12.59 14.60
C LYS A 192 -9.41 11.68 15.43
N ALA A 193 -9.72 10.48 14.94
CA ALA A 193 -10.37 9.41 15.70
C ALA A 193 -9.50 8.83 16.83
N PHE A 194 -8.18 9.10 16.84
CA PHE A 194 -7.24 8.58 17.83
C PHE A 194 -6.63 9.69 18.69
N ASN A 195 -6.38 9.39 19.97
CA ASN A 195 -5.60 10.25 20.84
C ASN A 195 -4.09 9.96 20.67
N GLU A 196 -3.28 10.99 20.47
CA GLU A 196 -1.83 10.84 20.22
C GLU A 196 -1.07 10.20 21.39
N ALA A 197 -1.36 10.60 22.63
CA ALA A 197 -0.70 10.05 23.80
C ALA A 197 -1.08 8.58 24.03
N GLU A 198 -2.35 8.22 23.81
CA GLU A 198 -2.79 6.82 23.84
C GLU A 198 -2.16 6.00 22.72
N PHE A 199 -2.06 6.53 21.49
CA PHE A 199 -1.43 5.82 20.38
C PHE A 199 0.06 5.56 20.65
N ILE A 200 0.80 6.53 21.18
CA ILE A 200 2.21 6.34 21.60
C ILE A 200 2.32 5.29 22.71
N ALA A 201 1.41 5.27 23.67
CA ALA A 201 1.36 4.24 24.71
C ALA A 201 1.04 2.84 24.13
N ASP A 202 0.11 2.75 23.19
CA ASP A 202 -0.26 1.50 22.50
C ASP A 202 0.92 0.95 21.66
N VAL A 203 1.69 1.81 20.99
CA VAL A 203 2.94 1.43 20.29
C VAL A 203 3.90 0.76 21.28
N ARG A 204 4.13 1.37 22.45
CA ARG A 204 5.00 0.80 23.49
C ARG A 204 4.45 -0.51 24.06
N ALA A 205 3.13 -0.61 24.24
CA ALA A 205 2.48 -1.83 24.73
C ALA A 205 2.62 -2.99 23.74
N LYS A 206 2.54 -2.73 22.43
CA LYS A 206 2.81 -3.73 21.38
C LYS A 206 4.29 -4.13 21.35
N GLN A 207 5.19 -3.16 21.45
CA GLN A 207 6.64 -3.42 21.55
C GLN A 207 7.02 -4.26 22.77
N ALA A 208 6.39 -4.03 23.93
CA ALA A 208 6.58 -4.82 25.14
C ALA A 208 6.14 -6.29 24.98
N LYS A 209 5.18 -6.58 24.08
CA LYS A 209 4.78 -7.93 23.67
C LYS A 209 5.69 -8.53 22.58
N GLY A 210 6.84 -7.91 22.29
CA GLY A 210 7.78 -8.36 21.25
C GLY A 210 7.33 -8.07 19.83
N LYS A 211 6.32 -7.20 19.62
CA LYS A 211 5.84 -6.82 18.29
C LYS A 211 6.67 -5.67 17.74
N LYS A 212 6.69 -5.55 16.41
CA LYS A 212 7.24 -4.40 15.71
C LYS A 212 6.10 -3.51 15.26
N VAL A 213 6.20 -2.22 15.56
CA VAL A 213 5.28 -1.20 15.03
C VAL A 213 6.12 -0.19 14.27
N GLN A 214 5.92 -0.11 12.96
CA GLN A 214 6.74 0.69 12.06
C GLN A 214 5.87 1.57 11.17
N ILE A 215 6.42 2.70 10.72
CA ILE A 215 5.71 3.62 9.83
C ILE A 215 5.90 3.17 8.38
N SER A 216 4.80 3.06 7.62
CA SER A 216 4.88 2.84 6.18
C SER A 216 4.90 4.18 5.45
N LEU A 217 5.85 4.32 4.53
CA LEU A 217 6.03 5.46 3.63
C LEU A 217 5.42 5.11 2.29
N GLY A 218 4.26 5.66 1.99
CA GLY A 218 3.41 5.27 0.85
C GLY A 218 2.13 6.09 0.85
N GLY A 219 1.05 5.52 0.34
CA GLY A 219 -0.26 6.20 0.29
C GLY A 219 -0.50 6.99 -1.00
N ALA A 220 -1.77 7.32 -1.22
CA ALA A 220 -2.25 7.90 -2.48
C ALA A 220 -2.29 9.44 -2.48
N ASN A 221 -2.17 10.11 -1.32
CA ASN A 221 -2.50 11.53 -1.21
C ASN A 221 -1.26 12.45 -1.19
N GLY A 222 -0.05 11.92 -0.99
CA GLY A 222 1.18 12.73 -0.97
C GLY A 222 2.41 11.95 -1.45
N VAL A 223 2.91 12.31 -2.64
CA VAL A 223 4.09 11.68 -3.25
C VAL A 223 5.38 12.23 -2.62
N ILE A 224 6.25 11.34 -2.13
CA ILE A 224 7.57 11.73 -1.61
C ILE A 224 8.59 11.86 -2.75
N VAL A 225 9.01 13.09 -3.05
CA VAL A 225 9.98 13.40 -4.11
C VAL A 225 11.37 13.60 -3.51
N LEU A 226 12.36 12.87 -4.02
CA LEU A 226 13.75 12.83 -3.57
C LEU A 226 14.69 13.08 -4.77
N ASP A 227 14.51 14.22 -5.42
CA ASP A 227 15.22 14.62 -6.65
C ASP A 227 16.64 15.17 -6.41
N SER A 228 17.00 15.44 -5.15
CA SER A 228 18.18 16.23 -4.78
C SER A 228 18.69 15.87 -3.39
N ASN A 229 19.96 16.24 -3.09
CA ASN A 229 20.52 16.12 -1.75
C ASN A 229 19.69 16.91 -0.70
N ALA A 230 19.16 18.07 -1.06
CA ALA A 230 18.32 18.87 -0.16
C ALA A 230 17.02 18.13 0.18
N ALA A 231 16.36 17.52 -0.82
CA ALA A 231 15.17 16.70 -0.61
C ALA A 231 15.46 15.45 0.23
N ARG A 232 16.58 14.76 -0.04
CA ARG A 232 17.05 13.65 0.79
C ARG A 232 17.24 14.07 2.25
N ASP A 233 17.84 15.22 2.50
CA ASP A 233 18.16 15.67 3.86
C ASP A 233 16.89 16.15 4.60
N ALA A 234 15.93 16.76 3.89
CA ALA A 234 14.59 17.02 4.39
C ALA A 234 13.86 15.71 4.77
N PHE A 235 13.97 14.66 3.94
CA PHE A 235 13.41 13.34 4.21
C PHE A 235 14.00 12.69 5.46
N ILE A 236 15.34 12.62 5.56
CA ILE A 236 16.04 12.06 6.73
C ILE A 236 15.65 12.80 8.01
N LYS A 237 15.53 14.14 7.94
CA LYS A 237 15.13 14.97 9.07
C LYS A 237 13.68 14.70 9.49
N SER A 238 12.75 14.74 8.54
CA SER A 238 11.30 14.65 8.78
C SER A 238 10.84 13.23 9.17
N MET A 239 11.17 12.20 8.39
CA MET A 239 10.90 10.81 8.77
C MET A 239 11.61 10.45 10.09
N GLY A 240 12.84 10.91 10.29
CA GLY A 240 13.55 10.70 11.55
C GLY A 240 12.89 11.42 12.74
N ALA A 241 12.15 12.51 12.52
CA ALA A 241 11.35 13.15 13.57
C ALA A 241 10.06 12.36 13.86
N ILE A 242 9.36 11.88 12.82
CA ILE A 242 8.17 11.02 12.94
C ILE A 242 8.52 9.73 13.70
N ILE A 243 9.55 9.01 13.25
CA ILE A 243 10.03 7.78 13.88
C ILE A 243 10.40 8.02 15.35
N ALA A 244 11.10 9.11 15.66
CA ALA A 244 11.46 9.43 17.05
C ALA A 244 10.25 9.81 17.93
N LYS A 245 9.31 10.60 17.41
CA LYS A 245 8.12 11.07 18.15
C LYS A 245 7.24 9.90 18.61
N TYR A 246 6.90 9.01 17.69
CA TYR A 246 6.06 7.84 17.99
C TYR A 246 6.90 6.65 18.50
N GLY A 247 8.22 6.68 18.31
CA GLY A 247 9.14 5.59 18.61
C GLY A 247 8.80 4.32 17.83
N PHE A 248 8.70 4.46 16.52
CA PHE A 248 8.51 3.33 15.61
C PHE A 248 9.78 2.47 15.55
N ASP A 249 9.64 1.16 15.43
CA ASP A 249 10.76 0.21 15.33
C ASP A 249 11.51 0.28 14.00
N GLY A 250 10.92 0.90 12.98
CA GLY A 250 11.37 0.77 11.60
C GLY A 250 10.67 1.69 10.63
N ILE A 251 10.99 1.48 9.36
CA ILE A 251 10.27 2.02 8.20
C ILE A 251 9.90 0.88 7.25
N ASP A 252 8.70 0.96 6.72
CA ASP A 252 8.26 0.19 5.56
C ASP A 252 8.25 1.09 4.33
N VAL A 253 8.86 0.65 3.23
CA VAL A 253 8.98 1.42 1.98
C VAL A 253 7.95 0.89 1.00
N ASP A 254 6.87 1.66 0.85
CA ASP A 254 5.66 1.35 0.09
C ASP A 254 5.37 2.46 -0.94
N ILE A 255 6.44 2.92 -1.59
CA ILE A 255 6.38 3.98 -2.61
C ILE A 255 6.06 3.33 -3.95
N GLU A 256 4.82 3.43 -4.38
CA GLU A 256 4.35 2.99 -5.71
C GLU A 256 4.23 4.17 -6.71
N ASN A 257 4.26 5.40 -6.20
CA ASN A 257 4.06 6.62 -6.98
C ASN A 257 5.40 7.33 -7.27
N ASN A 258 5.57 7.83 -8.50
CA ASN A 258 6.78 8.55 -8.96
C ASN A 258 8.10 7.76 -8.80
N LEU A 259 8.05 6.44 -8.93
CA LEU A 259 9.24 5.62 -9.05
C LEU A 259 9.37 5.09 -10.48
N SER A 260 10.44 5.47 -11.16
CA SER A 260 10.81 4.90 -12.46
C SER A 260 12.32 4.89 -12.62
N ILE A 261 12.84 4.04 -13.51
CA ILE A 261 14.27 3.96 -13.86
C ILE A 261 14.46 4.16 -15.36
N GLY A 262 15.67 4.57 -15.76
CA GLY A 262 16.06 4.69 -17.16
C GLY A 262 15.96 3.34 -17.89
N ALA A 263 15.67 3.40 -19.20
CA ALA A 263 15.63 2.20 -20.04
C ALA A 263 17.00 1.50 -20.01
N GLY A 264 17.02 0.24 -19.57
CA GLY A 264 18.25 -0.53 -19.41
C GLY A 264 19.20 -0.08 -18.29
N GLU A 265 18.79 0.83 -17.38
CA GLU A 265 19.58 1.26 -16.21
C GLU A 265 20.06 0.03 -15.39
N ASP A 266 21.32 0.05 -14.97
CA ASP A 266 21.90 -1.06 -14.22
C ASP A 266 21.54 -0.95 -12.74
N PHE A 267 20.77 -1.91 -12.22
CA PHE A 267 20.35 -1.95 -10.82
C PHE A 267 21.51 -1.94 -9.81
N ARG A 268 22.73 -2.30 -10.24
CA ARG A 268 23.94 -2.30 -9.41
C ARG A 268 24.52 -0.90 -9.22
N ASN A 269 24.21 0.03 -10.12
CA ASN A 269 24.71 1.40 -10.13
C ASN A 269 23.61 2.38 -10.61
N PRO A 270 22.52 2.55 -9.84
CA PRO A 270 21.42 3.42 -10.22
C PRO A 270 21.88 4.87 -10.40
N GLN A 271 21.33 5.53 -11.41
CA GLN A 271 21.54 6.94 -11.74
C GLN A 271 20.29 7.79 -11.48
N THR A 272 19.12 7.16 -11.41
CA THR A 272 17.88 7.89 -11.12
C THR A 272 17.91 8.51 -9.71
N ALA A 273 17.80 9.83 -9.63
CA ALA A 273 17.95 10.61 -8.39
C ALA A 273 17.02 10.11 -7.26
N GLN A 274 15.73 9.88 -7.55
CA GLN A 274 14.75 9.32 -6.62
C GLN A 274 15.25 8.02 -5.95
N VAL A 275 15.80 7.09 -6.75
CA VAL A 275 16.33 5.80 -6.30
C VAL A 275 17.57 6.00 -5.44
N VAL A 276 18.56 6.76 -5.94
CA VAL A 276 19.84 7.01 -5.26
C VAL A 276 19.62 7.69 -3.91
N HIS A 277 18.77 8.71 -3.86
CA HIS A 277 18.46 9.47 -2.65
C HIS A 277 17.58 8.69 -1.67
N LEU A 278 16.64 7.85 -2.14
CA LEU A 278 15.89 6.95 -1.26
C LEU A 278 16.80 5.92 -0.57
N ILE A 279 17.70 5.26 -1.33
CA ILE A 279 18.67 4.31 -0.76
C ILE A 279 19.54 5.01 0.30
N ALA A 280 20.09 6.19 -0.01
CA ALA A 280 20.89 6.95 0.93
C ALA A 280 20.09 7.40 2.17
N GLY A 281 18.84 7.82 1.99
CA GLY A 281 17.93 8.24 3.06
C GLY A 281 17.60 7.11 4.03
N VAL A 282 17.23 5.93 3.53
CA VAL A 282 16.92 4.75 4.36
C VAL A 282 18.16 4.27 5.11
N LYS A 283 19.35 4.29 4.49
CA LYS A 283 20.61 3.99 5.21
C LYS A 283 20.89 4.98 6.33
N ALA A 284 20.69 6.27 6.11
CA ALA A 284 20.87 7.30 7.15
C ALA A 284 19.87 7.13 8.31
N LEU A 285 18.60 6.80 8.02
CA LEU A 285 17.61 6.47 9.05
C LEU A 285 18.03 5.24 9.87
N LYS A 286 18.43 4.13 9.22
CA LYS A 286 18.91 2.93 9.93
C LYS A 286 20.16 3.21 10.75
N ALA A 287 21.11 4.00 10.25
CA ALA A 287 22.29 4.42 10.99
C ALA A 287 21.93 5.24 12.25
N ARG A 288 20.94 6.13 12.14
CA ARG A 288 20.44 6.97 13.25
C ARG A 288 19.75 6.17 14.36
N PHE A 289 18.98 5.13 14.02
CA PHE A 289 18.21 4.34 14.98
C PHE A 289 18.88 3.00 15.38
N GLY A 290 20.00 2.65 14.73
CA GLY A 290 20.84 1.51 15.08
C GLY A 290 20.37 0.16 14.52
N SER A 291 21.08 -0.90 14.89
CA SER A 291 20.91 -2.25 14.30
C SER A 291 19.55 -2.89 14.52
N LYS A 292 18.78 -2.44 15.53
CA LYS A 292 17.42 -2.90 15.81
C LYS A 292 16.36 -2.29 14.89
N PHE A 293 16.70 -1.26 14.12
CA PHE A 293 15.78 -0.56 13.22
C PHE A 293 15.40 -1.45 12.02
N THR A 294 14.12 -1.80 11.90
CA THR A 294 13.61 -2.63 10.80
C THR A 294 13.43 -1.82 9.53
N VAL A 295 13.69 -2.48 8.40
CA VAL A 295 13.47 -1.94 7.06
C VAL A 295 12.70 -2.99 6.28
N THR A 296 11.46 -2.71 5.92
CA THR A 296 10.66 -3.58 5.04
C THR A 296 10.30 -2.86 3.75
N MET A 297 9.81 -3.60 2.76
CA MET A 297 9.40 -3.05 1.47
C MET A 297 8.20 -3.82 0.93
N ALA A 298 7.22 -3.11 0.37
CA ALA A 298 6.05 -3.68 -0.29
C ALA A 298 5.83 -3.17 -1.73
N PRO A 299 6.83 -3.26 -2.62
CA PRO A 299 6.59 -2.91 -4.02
C PRO A 299 5.57 -3.85 -4.69
N GLU A 300 4.84 -3.35 -5.67
CA GLU A 300 4.13 -4.19 -6.63
C GLU A 300 5.10 -5.05 -7.46
N THR A 301 4.60 -6.17 -7.97
CA THR A 301 5.35 -7.11 -8.83
C THR A 301 5.99 -6.45 -10.06
N ALA A 302 5.37 -5.44 -10.67
CA ALA A 302 5.90 -4.73 -11.83
C ALA A 302 7.29 -4.14 -11.55
N TYR A 303 7.47 -3.58 -10.35
CA TYR A 303 8.72 -3.01 -9.89
C TYR A 303 9.81 -4.03 -9.55
N VAL A 304 9.47 -5.32 -9.47
CA VAL A 304 10.37 -6.38 -9.02
C VAL A 304 10.44 -7.50 -10.07
N GLN A 305 9.54 -8.48 -10.04
CA GLN A 305 9.56 -9.62 -10.95
C GLN A 305 9.25 -9.22 -12.40
N GLY A 306 8.43 -8.18 -12.62
CA GLY A 306 8.23 -7.60 -13.95
C GLY A 306 9.53 -7.13 -14.62
N GLY A 307 10.53 -6.78 -13.80
CA GLY A 307 11.91 -6.50 -14.21
C GLY A 307 12.61 -7.63 -14.99
N TYR A 308 12.12 -8.88 -14.90
CA TYR A 308 12.62 -9.99 -15.72
C TYR A 308 12.28 -9.80 -17.20
N ALA A 309 11.03 -9.44 -17.51
CA ALA A 309 10.52 -9.37 -18.88
C ALA A 309 10.85 -8.04 -19.56
N VAL A 310 10.82 -6.92 -18.81
CA VAL A 310 11.05 -5.56 -19.29
C VAL A 310 11.91 -4.82 -18.25
N SER A 311 12.85 -3.96 -18.66
CA SER A 311 13.71 -3.19 -17.76
C SER A 311 13.72 -1.72 -18.13
N GLY A 312 13.03 -0.89 -17.37
CA GLY A 312 12.87 0.55 -17.64
C GLY A 312 11.46 1.05 -17.30
N GLY A 313 11.32 2.35 -17.00
CA GLY A 313 10.09 2.88 -16.44
C GLY A 313 9.85 2.28 -15.05
N ILE A 314 8.64 1.80 -14.78
CA ILE A 314 8.34 1.08 -13.53
C ILE A 314 8.95 -0.33 -13.52
N TRP A 315 9.20 -0.93 -14.69
CA TRP A 315 9.56 -2.35 -14.79
C TRP A 315 10.96 -2.59 -14.25
N GLY A 316 11.04 -3.26 -13.10
CA GLY A 316 12.27 -3.45 -12.33
C GLY A 316 12.70 -2.24 -11.49
N GLY A 317 11.87 -1.21 -11.32
CA GLY A 317 12.23 0.04 -10.63
C GLY A 317 12.63 -0.10 -9.16
N TYR A 318 12.20 -1.16 -8.45
CA TYR A 318 12.68 -1.46 -7.09
C TYR A 318 13.95 -2.29 -7.03
N LEU A 319 14.38 -2.93 -8.12
CA LEU A 319 15.58 -3.77 -8.11
C LEU A 319 16.84 -3.02 -7.62
N PRO A 320 17.13 -1.76 -8.04
CA PRO A 320 18.24 -1.02 -7.44
C PRO A 320 18.03 -0.69 -5.96
N ILE A 321 16.80 -0.43 -5.52
CA ILE A 321 16.47 -0.15 -4.10
C ILE A 321 16.74 -1.40 -3.26
N ILE A 322 16.19 -2.55 -3.67
CA ILE A 322 16.35 -3.84 -3.00
C ILE A 322 17.83 -4.24 -2.98
N HIS A 323 18.56 -4.07 -4.10
CA HIS A 323 19.98 -4.39 -4.18
C HIS A 323 20.81 -3.47 -3.27
N GLY A 324 20.59 -2.15 -3.35
CA GLY A 324 21.32 -1.15 -2.57
C GLY A 324 21.08 -1.25 -1.06
N LEU A 325 19.92 -1.75 -0.63
CA LEU A 325 19.52 -1.92 0.77
C LEU A 325 19.52 -3.39 1.26
N ARG A 326 20.12 -4.33 0.51
CA ARG A 326 20.00 -5.77 0.79
C ARG A 326 20.62 -6.23 2.11
N ASN A 327 21.50 -5.44 2.71
CA ASN A 327 22.11 -5.72 4.01
C ASN A 327 21.29 -5.11 5.16
N GLU A 328 20.52 -4.06 4.84
CA GLU A 328 19.66 -3.29 5.73
C GLU A 328 18.25 -3.89 5.85
N LEU A 329 17.79 -4.55 4.77
CA LEU A 329 16.48 -5.17 4.56
C LEU A 329 16.19 -6.29 5.58
N THR A 330 15.09 -6.11 6.31
CA THR A 330 14.51 -7.09 7.24
C THR A 330 13.55 -8.03 6.54
N LEU A 331 12.68 -7.51 5.66
CA LEU A 331 11.71 -8.30 4.89
C LEU A 331 11.23 -7.54 3.65
N LEU A 332 11.36 -8.16 2.48
CA LEU A 332 10.66 -7.79 1.25
C LEU A 332 9.42 -8.66 1.12
N HIS A 333 8.25 -8.03 1.07
CA HIS A 333 6.96 -8.68 0.86
C HIS A 333 6.23 -8.01 -0.30
N VAL A 334 6.58 -8.44 -1.52
CA VAL A 334 6.00 -7.92 -2.78
C VAL A 334 4.49 -8.10 -2.77
N GLN A 335 3.75 -7.09 -3.23
CA GLN A 335 2.29 -7.15 -3.33
C GLN A 335 1.87 -8.11 -4.46
N HIS A 336 1.37 -9.29 -4.12
CA HIS A 336 0.97 -10.32 -5.09
C HIS A 336 -0.53 -10.20 -5.48
N TYR A 337 -0.98 -8.96 -5.68
CA TYR A 337 -2.35 -8.56 -5.96
C TYR A 337 -2.38 -7.25 -6.76
N ASN A 338 -3.55 -6.86 -7.29
CA ASN A 338 -3.71 -5.69 -8.15
C ASN A 338 -2.73 -5.63 -9.35
N THR A 339 -2.31 -6.78 -9.89
CA THR A 339 -1.23 -6.90 -10.89
C THR A 339 -1.62 -7.66 -12.16
N GLY A 340 -2.78 -8.33 -12.20
CA GLY A 340 -3.11 -9.22 -13.33
C GLY A 340 -2.18 -10.43 -13.38
N SER A 341 -1.29 -10.48 -14.38
CA SER A 341 -0.34 -11.59 -14.57
C SER A 341 1.11 -11.11 -14.76
N ILE A 342 2.08 -11.95 -14.42
CA ILE A 342 3.53 -11.66 -14.52
C ILE A 342 4.25 -12.86 -15.14
N THR A 343 5.26 -12.58 -15.97
CA THR A 343 6.16 -13.61 -16.52
C THR A 343 7.14 -14.07 -15.45
N GLY A 344 7.12 -15.37 -15.12
CA GLY A 344 8.10 -16.00 -14.25
C GLY A 344 9.44 -16.25 -14.95
N ALA A 345 10.48 -16.57 -14.17
CA ALA A 345 11.83 -16.84 -14.70
C ALA A 345 11.95 -18.12 -15.56
N ASP A 346 10.87 -18.89 -15.70
CA ASP A 346 10.75 -20.03 -16.64
C ASP A 346 9.96 -19.67 -17.92
N GLU A 347 9.83 -18.37 -18.22
CA GLU A 347 9.10 -17.78 -19.35
C GLU A 347 7.58 -18.05 -19.38
N LYS A 348 7.00 -18.67 -18.35
CA LYS A 348 5.55 -18.83 -18.23
C LYS A 348 4.90 -17.58 -17.63
N ILE A 349 3.66 -17.31 -18.06
CA ILE A 349 2.83 -16.26 -17.47
C ILE A 349 2.03 -16.87 -16.32
N TYR A 350 2.12 -16.27 -15.14
CA TYR A 350 1.35 -16.62 -13.96
C TYR A 350 0.34 -15.51 -13.65
N SER A 351 -0.91 -15.87 -13.38
CA SER A 351 -1.96 -14.92 -12.99
C SER A 351 -2.18 -14.90 -11.47
N GLN A 352 -2.37 -13.69 -10.92
CA GLN A 352 -2.61 -13.44 -9.50
C GLN A 352 -3.79 -14.26 -8.93
N GLY A 353 -3.81 -14.46 -7.61
CA GLY A 353 -4.87 -15.24 -6.96
C GLY A 353 -4.79 -16.75 -7.22
N THR A 354 -3.63 -17.24 -7.67
CA THR A 354 -3.32 -18.67 -7.80
C THR A 354 -2.15 -19.06 -6.89
N VAL A 355 -2.05 -20.35 -6.53
CA VAL A 355 -0.92 -20.88 -5.74
C VAL A 355 0.38 -20.74 -6.53
N ASP A 356 0.37 -21.09 -7.82
CA ASP A 356 1.57 -21.03 -8.67
C ASP A 356 2.13 -19.62 -8.81
N PHE A 357 1.29 -18.58 -8.86
CA PHE A 357 1.75 -17.19 -8.83
C PHE A 357 2.55 -16.87 -7.58
N GLN A 358 2.06 -17.27 -6.40
CA GLN A 358 2.78 -17.03 -5.15
C GLN A 358 4.12 -17.76 -5.15
N VAL A 359 4.13 -19.02 -5.58
CA VAL A 359 5.33 -19.85 -5.54
C VAL A 359 6.35 -19.37 -6.58
N ALA A 360 5.98 -19.21 -7.84
CA ALA A 360 6.90 -18.85 -8.91
C ALA A 360 7.50 -17.45 -8.73
N LEU A 361 6.69 -16.44 -8.37
CA LEU A 361 7.21 -15.08 -8.18
C LEU A 361 8.02 -14.92 -6.89
N THR A 362 7.74 -15.72 -5.85
CA THR A 362 8.61 -15.77 -4.66
C THR A 362 9.92 -16.49 -4.96
N ASP A 363 9.91 -17.58 -5.75
CA ASP A 363 11.12 -18.33 -6.10
C ASP A 363 12.11 -17.49 -6.92
N MET A 364 11.64 -16.54 -7.72
CA MET A 364 12.50 -15.55 -8.39
C MET A 364 13.36 -14.74 -7.40
N LEU A 365 12.83 -14.36 -6.25
CA LEU A 365 13.59 -13.64 -5.20
C LEU A 365 14.52 -14.57 -4.41
N LEU A 366 14.18 -15.85 -4.30
CA LEU A 366 14.94 -16.87 -3.58
C LEU A 366 16.08 -17.49 -4.40
N THR A 367 15.98 -17.46 -5.73
CA THR A 367 16.94 -18.05 -6.67
C THR A 367 17.70 -17.02 -7.51
N GLY A 368 17.15 -15.81 -7.69
CA GLY A 368 17.67 -14.77 -8.57
C GLY A 368 17.22 -14.94 -10.02
N PHE A 369 17.30 -13.87 -10.82
CA PHE A 369 16.82 -13.86 -12.21
C PHE A 369 17.54 -12.82 -13.08
N ASN A 370 17.54 -13.01 -14.39
CA ASN A 370 18.12 -12.07 -15.35
C ASN A 370 17.19 -10.88 -15.61
N VAL A 371 17.61 -9.67 -15.26
CA VAL A 371 16.83 -8.45 -15.50
C VAL A 371 16.79 -8.13 -17.00
N GLY A 372 15.61 -7.88 -17.55
CA GLY A 372 15.39 -7.70 -18.99
C GLY A 372 15.86 -8.86 -19.85
N ARG A 373 15.86 -10.10 -19.31
CA ARG A 373 16.44 -11.32 -19.89
C ARG A 373 17.95 -11.26 -20.18
N ASP A 374 18.67 -10.22 -19.75
CA ASP A 374 20.09 -10.05 -19.99
C ASP A 374 20.92 -10.90 -19.00
N PRO A 375 21.68 -11.92 -19.46
CA PRO A 375 22.50 -12.76 -18.57
C PRO A 375 23.63 -11.98 -17.87
N ASN A 376 23.98 -10.78 -18.35
CA ASN A 376 24.96 -9.90 -17.71
C ASN A 376 24.35 -9.06 -16.57
N LYS A 377 23.01 -9.10 -16.41
CA LYS A 377 22.23 -8.39 -15.37
C LYS A 377 21.47 -9.38 -14.49
N PHE A 378 22.14 -10.43 -14.04
CA PHE A 378 21.60 -11.35 -13.04
C PHE A 378 21.39 -10.65 -11.68
N PHE A 379 20.13 -10.48 -11.29
CA PHE A 379 19.74 -10.03 -9.96
C PHE A 379 19.97 -11.16 -8.94
N PRO A 380 20.87 -10.98 -7.96
CA PRO A 380 21.25 -12.05 -7.05
C PRO A 380 20.15 -12.39 -6.04
N PRO A 381 20.00 -13.67 -5.64
CA PRO A 381 19.00 -14.08 -4.66
C PRO A 381 19.14 -13.34 -3.34
N LEU A 382 18.00 -13.13 -2.68
CA LEU A 382 17.92 -12.71 -1.28
C LEU A 382 17.99 -13.93 -0.36
N ARG A 383 18.32 -13.71 0.92
CA ARG A 383 18.18 -14.78 1.92
C ARG A 383 16.71 -15.07 2.12
N ALA A 384 16.33 -16.34 2.31
CA ALA A 384 14.94 -16.70 2.59
C ALA A 384 14.37 -15.98 3.83
N ASP A 385 15.22 -15.66 4.81
CA ASP A 385 14.84 -14.89 6.01
C ASP A 385 14.53 -13.40 5.77
N GLN A 386 14.70 -12.92 4.53
CA GLN A 386 14.31 -11.60 4.03
C GLN A 386 13.14 -11.63 3.06
N VAL A 387 12.59 -12.81 2.70
CA VAL A 387 11.60 -12.94 1.63
C VAL A 387 10.27 -13.43 2.19
N GLY A 388 9.19 -12.75 1.79
CA GLY A 388 7.82 -13.17 1.94
C GLY A 388 6.98 -12.63 0.76
N PHE A 389 5.67 -12.77 0.85
CA PHE A 389 4.74 -12.22 -0.14
C PHE A 389 3.52 -11.57 0.54
N GLY A 390 3.00 -10.52 -0.09
CA GLY A 390 1.85 -9.75 0.37
C GLY A 390 0.55 -10.24 -0.28
N LEU A 391 -0.51 -10.40 0.53
CA LEU A 391 -1.82 -10.83 0.07
C LEU A 391 -2.96 -9.91 0.56
N PRO A 392 -4.05 -9.77 -0.19
CA PRO A 392 -5.27 -9.15 0.30
C PRO A 392 -5.90 -10.01 1.41
N ALA A 393 -6.21 -9.42 2.57
CA ALA A 393 -6.86 -10.12 3.69
C ALA A 393 -8.24 -10.66 3.28
N THR A 394 -8.91 -9.95 2.37
CA THR A 394 -10.21 -10.28 1.80
C THR A 394 -10.22 -9.95 0.31
N PRO A 395 -11.19 -10.44 -0.49
CA PRO A 395 -11.37 -9.98 -1.86
C PRO A 395 -11.58 -8.46 -1.98
N GLY A 396 -12.27 -7.83 -1.02
CA GLY A 396 -12.52 -6.39 -1.01
C GLY A 396 -11.28 -5.53 -0.75
N ALA A 397 -10.23 -6.11 -0.14
CA ALA A 397 -8.95 -5.44 0.05
C ALA A 397 -8.18 -5.18 -1.26
N ALA A 398 -8.46 -5.95 -2.30
CA ALA A 398 -7.85 -5.83 -3.63
C ALA A 398 -8.90 -6.06 -4.71
N PRO A 399 -9.73 -5.05 -5.04
CA PRO A 399 -10.85 -5.19 -5.98
C PRO A 399 -10.43 -5.70 -7.37
N SER A 400 -9.19 -5.40 -7.77
CA SER A 400 -8.53 -5.82 -9.00
C SER A 400 -8.11 -7.29 -9.02
N GLY A 401 -8.20 -8.00 -7.89
CA GLY A 401 -7.87 -9.42 -7.73
C GLY A 401 -6.54 -9.70 -7.00
N GLY A 402 -6.28 -10.97 -6.70
CA GLY A 402 -5.06 -11.45 -6.02
C GLY A 402 -5.28 -12.13 -4.67
N HIS A 403 -6.50 -12.08 -4.11
CA HIS A 403 -6.85 -12.77 -2.86
C HIS A 403 -6.69 -14.30 -2.96
N LEU A 404 -6.23 -14.91 -1.87
CA LEU A 404 -6.19 -16.35 -1.68
C LEU A 404 -6.84 -16.72 -0.35
N SER A 405 -7.56 -17.85 -0.33
CA SER A 405 -8.03 -18.43 0.93
C SER A 405 -6.85 -18.86 1.82
N VAL A 406 -7.09 -18.90 3.13
CA VAL A 406 -6.11 -19.37 4.14
C VAL A 406 -5.52 -20.74 3.78
N ALA A 407 -6.31 -21.64 3.18
CA ALA A 407 -5.85 -22.96 2.74
C ALA A 407 -4.90 -22.88 1.53
N GLN A 408 -5.23 -22.11 0.49
CA GLN A 408 -4.37 -21.93 -0.68
C GLN A 408 -3.07 -21.20 -0.33
N THR A 409 -3.12 -20.21 0.56
CA THR A 409 -1.91 -19.54 1.07
C THR A 409 -1.02 -20.51 1.87
N GLN A 410 -1.60 -21.41 2.67
CA GLN A 410 -0.82 -22.47 3.35
C GLN A 410 -0.26 -23.51 2.37
N GLN A 411 -0.97 -23.82 1.29
CA GLN A 411 -0.46 -24.66 0.20
C GLN A 411 0.77 -24.03 -0.49
N ALA A 412 0.73 -22.74 -0.80
CA ALA A 412 1.88 -22.01 -1.33
C ALA A 412 3.07 -22.00 -0.36
N LEU A 413 2.81 -21.84 0.94
CA LEU A 413 3.84 -21.90 1.98
C LEU A 413 4.44 -23.30 2.13
N ASP A 414 3.65 -24.38 2.08
CA ASP A 414 4.15 -25.76 2.07
C ASP A 414 5.05 -26.01 0.84
N CYS A 415 4.66 -25.49 -0.33
CA CYS A 415 5.43 -25.65 -1.56
C CYS A 415 6.78 -24.89 -1.49
N LEU A 416 6.77 -23.62 -1.07
CA LEU A 416 8.00 -22.84 -0.91
C LEU A 416 8.91 -23.38 0.20
N MET A 417 8.35 -23.70 1.37
CA MET A 417 9.14 -24.05 2.55
C MET A 417 9.60 -25.51 2.56
N LYS A 418 8.89 -26.42 1.88
CA LYS A 418 9.10 -27.88 1.96
C LYS A 418 9.13 -28.60 0.61
N ARG A 419 8.72 -27.94 -0.49
CA ARG A 419 8.42 -28.55 -1.81
C ARG A 419 7.31 -29.62 -1.73
N LEU A 420 6.35 -29.43 -0.83
CA LEU A 420 5.18 -30.30 -0.68
C LEU A 420 3.92 -29.55 -1.10
N ASN A 421 2.88 -30.28 -1.52
CA ASN A 421 1.56 -29.73 -1.88
C ASN A 421 1.59 -28.67 -3.00
N CYS A 422 2.66 -28.61 -3.80
CA CYS A 422 2.77 -27.72 -4.95
C CYS A 422 1.66 -27.92 -5.98
N ALA A 423 1.34 -26.87 -6.75
CA ALA A 423 0.42 -26.93 -7.88
C ALA A 423 1.22 -27.19 -9.18
N GLY A 424 1.09 -26.35 -10.22
CA GLY A 424 1.81 -26.51 -11.49
C GLY A 424 3.29 -26.11 -11.45
N TYR A 425 3.72 -25.32 -10.45
CA TYR A 425 5.11 -24.91 -10.25
C TYR A 425 5.69 -25.51 -8.96
N THR A 426 6.93 -25.98 -9.02
CA THR A 426 7.68 -26.52 -7.87
C THR A 426 9.08 -25.90 -7.83
N PRO A 427 9.46 -25.19 -6.74
CA PRO A 427 10.80 -24.62 -6.59
C PRO A 427 11.91 -25.66 -6.71
N LYS A 428 13.11 -25.24 -7.13
CA LYS A 428 14.28 -26.14 -7.24
C LYS A 428 14.80 -26.60 -5.87
N THR A 429 14.61 -25.80 -4.83
CA THR A 429 15.05 -26.04 -3.46
C THR A 429 13.93 -25.74 -2.47
N ALA A 430 14.00 -26.34 -1.27
CA ALA A 430 13.08 -25.99 -0.18
C ALA A 430 13.65 -24.80 0.59
N HIS A 431 12.80 -23.84 0.95
CA HIS A 431 13.19 -22.61 1.65
C HIS A 431 12.57 -22.58 3.07
N PRO A 432 13.00 -23.47 4.00
CA PRO A 432 12.38 -23.61 5.33
C PRO A 432 12.58 -22.38 6.24
N ASN A 433 13.37 -21.39 5.80
CA ASN A 433 13.60 -20.11 6.46
C ASN A 433 12.85 -18.95 5.78
N LEU A 434 11.92 -19.22 4.85
CA LEU A 434 11.05 -18.20 4.26
C LEU A 434 10.40 -17.36 5.36
N ARG A 435 10.51 -16.02 5.26
CA ARG A 435 10.26 -15.16 6.41
C ARG A 435 8.79 -15.05 6.80
N GLY A 436 7.87 -15.24 5.87
CA GLY A 436 6.44 -15.29 6.17
C GLY A 436 5.59 -14.57 5.14
N ILE A 437 4.51 -13.95 5.60
CA ILE A 437 3.51 -13.30 4.75
C ILE A 437 3.14 -11.92 5.29
N MET A 438 2.66 -11.07 4.39
CA MET A 438 2.11 -9.76 4.67
C MET A 438 0.64 -9.71 4.25
N THR A 439 -0.16 -8.86 4.89
CA THR A 439 -1.49 -8.53 4.37
C THR A 439 -1.85 -7.05 4.39
N TRP A 440 -2.45 -6.63 3.28
CA TRP A 440 -3.37 -5.51 3.21
C TRP A 440 -4.79 -6.03 3.51
N SER A 441 -5.37 -5.83 4.69
CA SER A 441 -4.85 -5.12 5.87
C SER A 441 -5.45 -5.70 7.15
N VAL A 442 -4.96 -5.29 8.32
CA VAL A 442 -5.53 -5.61 9.63
C VAL A 442 -7.02 -5.20 9.71
N ASN A 443 -7.35 -4.04 9.14
CA ASN A 443 -8.72 -3.52 9.11
C ASN A 443 -9.63 -4.36 8.21
N TRP A 444 -9.14 -4.82 7.06
CA TRP A 444 -9.88 -5.76 6.21
C TRP A 444 -10.02 -7.14 6.87
N ASP A 445 -8.98 -7.68 7.52
CA ASP A 445 -9.02 -8.97 8.21
C ASP A 445 -10.00 -8.95 9.41
N LYS A 446 -10.16 -7.80 10.10
CA LYS A 446 -11.20 -7.61 11.13
C LYS A 446 -12.61 -7.93 10.62
N THR A 447 -12.92 -7.58 9.37
CA THR A 447 -14.23 -7.90 8.75
C THR A 447 -14.49 -9.41 8.64
N GLN A 448 -13.43 -10.23 8.64
CA GLN A 448 -13.47 -11.69 8.62
C GLN A 448 -13.08 -12.29 9.98
N ASN A 449 -13.26 -11.57 11.08
CA ASN A 449 -12.90 -11.98 12.44
C ASN A 449 -11.43 -12.44 12.57
N TYR A 450 -10.53 -11.77 11.86
CA TYR A 450 -9.09 -12.02 11.83
C TYR A 450 -8.68 -13.42 11.32
N ALA A 451 -9.41 -13.94 10.34
CA ALA A 451 -9.17 -15.27 9.76
C ALA A 451 -7.77 -15.42 9.16
N PHE A 452 -7.23 -14.38 8.50
CA PHE A 452 -5.88 -14.40 7.94
C PHE A 452 -4.85 -14.52 9.06
N ALA A 453 -4.86 -13.61 10.02
CA ALA A 453 -3.87 -13.58 11.10
C ALA A 453 -3.91 -14.86 11.96
N LYS A 454 -5.10 -15.27 12.40
CA LYS A 454 -5.30 -16.48 13.23
C LYS A 454 -4.89 -17.74 12.48
N GLY A 455 -5.36 -17.90 11.24
CA GLY A 455 -5.07 -19.07 10.40
C GLY A 455 -3.58 -19.23 10.14
N HIS A 456 -2.89 -18.16 9.76
CA HIS A 456 -1.47 -18.22 9.43
C HIS A 456 -0.56 -18.25 10.67
N ARG A 457 -0.92 -17.59 11.78
CA ARG A 457 -0.22 -17.78 13.07
C ARG A 457 -0.29 -19.24 13.53
N ALA A 458 -1.47 -19.85 13.47
CA ALA A 458 -1.65 -21.26 13.82
C ALA A 458 -0.82 -22.18 12.91
N TYR A 459 -0.75 -21.90 11.60
CA TYR A 459 0.11 -22.63 10.67
C TYR A 459 1.60 -22.49 11.02
N PHE A 460 2.11 -21.26 11.20
CA PHE A 460 3.53 -21.03 11.49
C PHE A 460 3.98 -21.59 12.84
N ASN A 461 3.11 -21.63 13.83
CA ASN A 461 3.41 -22.30 15.11
C ASN A 461 3.64 -23.82 14.96
N ARG A 462 3.17 -24.44 13.87
CA ARG A 462 3.43 -25.85 13.52
C ARG A 462 4.67 -26.05 12.64
N GLN A 463 5.35 -24.99 12.20
CA GLN A 463 6.56 -25.04 11.35
C GLN A 463 7.86 -24.74 12.13
N ARG A 464 7.81 -24.82 13.46
CA ARG A 464 8.93 -24.49 14.36
C ARG A 464 9.96 -25.60 14.40
#